data_AF-R5VQ83-F1
#
_entry.id   AF-R5VQ83-F1
#
_cell.length_a   1.000
_cell.length_b   1.000
_cell.length_c   1.000
_cell.angle_alpha   90.00
_cell.angle_beta   90.00
_cell.angle_gamma   90.00
#
_symmetry.space_group_name_H-M   'P 1'
#
loop_
_entity.id
_entity.type
_entity.pdbx_description
1 polymer ?
#
loop_
_entity_poly.entity_id
_entity_poly.type
_entity_poly.pdbx_seq_one_letter_code
_entity_poly.pdbx_strand_id
1 'polypeptide(L)'
;MNFVRQLIRHIGSCITAEKGKRIFYALVNIVFIAIAVFSGWGVLKAWEIMFSETFIGGLLLLIVCATFAIFSLIDGVIGQLIHAVVNFIFIFNREERGYAIFAFIIALLSIVAMVVVMVILLN
;
A
#
# COMPACT_ATOMS: atom_id res chain seq x y z
N MET A 1 4.86 18.63 -1.65
CA MET A 1 4.34 18.13 -2.94
C MET A 1 2.84 17.91 -2.81
N ASN A 2 2.01 18.43 -3.72
CA ASN A 2 0.55 18.25 -3.59
C ASN A 2 0.20 16.76 -3.65
N PHE A 3 -0.38 16.24 -2.56
CA PHE A 3 -0.90 14.88 -2.38
C PHE A 3 -1.64 14.35 -3.63
N VAL A 4 -2.51 15.19 -4.20
CA VAL A 4 -3.28 14.91 -5.42
C VAL A 4 -2.39 14.63 -6.64
N ARG A 5 -1.28 15.36 -6.79
CA ARG A 5 -0.35 15.18 -7.92
C ARG A 5 0.41 13.85 -7.82
N GLN A 6 0.75 13.41 -6.61
CA GLN A 6 1.38 12.12 -6.38
C GLN A 6 0.42 10.97 -6.72
N LEU A 7 -0.81 11.05 -6.23
CA LEU A 7 -1.87 10.08 -6.52
C LEU A 7 -2.10 9.97 -8.03
N ILE A 8 -2.31 11.09 -8.73
CA ILE A 8 -2.53 11.08 -10.19
C ILE A 8 -1.34 10.46 -10.94
N ARG A 9 -0.10 10.77 -10.52
CA ARG A 9 1.09 10.20 -11.16
C ARG A 9 1.17 8.68 -10.95
N HIS A 10 0.94 8.22 -9.73
CA HIS A 10 0.96 6.80 -9.38
C HIS A 10 -0.14 6.01 -10.14
N ILE A 11 -1.35 6.57 -10.20
CA ILE A 11 -2.47 6.02 -10.99
C ILE A 11 -2.09 5.93 -12.47
N GLY A 12 -1.53 7.01 -13.02
CA GLY A 12 -1.07 7.03 -14.41
C GLY A 12 -0.03 5.94 -14.69
N SER A 13 0.93 5.73 -13.78
CA SER A 13 1.93 4.67 -13.90
C SER A 13 1.33 3.26 -13.83
N CYS A 14 0.33 3.04 -12.98
CA CYS A 14 -0.37 1.75 -12.89
C CYS A 14 -1.23 1.45 -14.13
N ILE A 15 -1.90 2.47 -14.69
CA ILE A 15 -2.75 2.33 -15.89
C ILE A 15 -1.90 2.06 -17.13
N THR A 16 -0.78 2.76 -17.27
CA THR A 16 0.12 2.66 -18.43
C THR A 16 1.13 1.51 -18.32
N ALA A 17 1.02 0.67 -17.30
CA ALA A 17 1.88 -0.50 -17.14
C ALA A 17 1.60 -1.55 -18.22
N GLU A 18 2.64 -2.02 -18.89
CA GLU A 18 2.55 -3.06 -19.92
C GLU A 18 3.31 -4.32 -19.49
N LYS A 19 2.76 -5.50 -19.81
CA LYS A 19 3.35 -6.82 -19.62
C LYS A 19 3.87 -7.01 -18.19
N GLY A 20 5.14 -7.43 -18.06
CA GLY A 20 5.79 -7.67 -16.77
C GLY A 20 5.85 -6.46 -15.84
N LYS A 21 5.73 -5.22 -16.35
CA LYS A 21 5.70 -4.02 -15.49
C LYS A 21 4.49 -4.04 -14.55
N ARG A 22 3.36 -4.62 -14.98
CA ARG A 22 2.17 -4.82 -14.11
C ARG A 22 2.55 -5.62 -12.86
N ILE A 23 3.22 -6.75 -13.06
CA ILE A 23 3.65 -7.60 -11.94
C ILE A 23 4.62 -6.85 -11.03
N PHE A 24 5.57 -6.11 -11.61
CA PHE A 24 6.52 -5.30 -10.85
C PHE A 24 5.82 -4.25 -9.98
N TYR A 25 4.86 -3.49 -10.52
CA TYR A 25 4.09 -2.52 -9.74
C TYR A 25 3.29 -3.19 -8.62
N ALA A 26 2.69 -4.36 -8.87
CA ALA A 26 1.99 -5.11 -7.83
C ALA A 26 2.92 -5.49 -6.66
N LEU A 27 4.16 -5.87 -6.94
CA LEU A 27 5.17 -6.19 -5.92
C LEU A 27 5.66 -4.96 -5.16
N VAL A 28 5.91 -3.85 -5.86
CA VAL A 28 6.30 -2.59 -5.23
C VAL A 28 5.22 -2.09 -4.28
N ASN A 29 3.95 -2.16 -4.70
CA ASN A 29 2.81 -1.77 -3.87
C ASN A 29 2.71 -2.66 -2.62
N ILE A 30 3.04 -3.95 -2.68
CA ILE A 30 3.10 -4.82 -1.49
C ILE A 30 4.10 -4.30 -0.46
N VAL A 31 5.27 -3.83 -0.89
CA VAL A 31 6.26 -3.25 0.03
C VAL A 31 5.70 -2.02 0.72
N PHE A 32 5.04 -1.13 -0.03
CA PHE A 32 4.38 0.04 0.56
C PHE A 32 3.22 -0.33 1.48
N ILE A 33 2.42 -1.36 1.15
CA ILE A 33 1.39 -1.89 2.03
C ILE A 33 2.00 -2.34 3.36
N ALA A 34 3.09 -3.10 3.33
CA ALA A 34 3.76 -3.56 4.56
C ALA A 34 4.22 -2.37 5.41
N ILE A 35 4.86 -1.36 4.79
CA ILE A 35 5.28 -0.14 5.49
C ILE A 35 4.07 0.59 6.08
N ALA A 36 2.95 0.69 5.35
CA ALA A 36 1.73 1.33 5.82
C ALA A 36 1.15 0.63 7.05
N VAL A 37 1.08 -0.71 7.03
CA VAL A 37 0.56 -1.52 8.15
C VAL A 37 1.46 -1.40 9.38
N PHE A 38 2.78 -1.58 9.22
CA PHE A 38 3.71 -1.46 10.35
C PHE A 38 3.75 -0.05 10.91
N SER A 39 3.71 0.97 10.05
CA SER A 39 3.70 2.37 10.50
C SER A 39 2.38 2.73 11.16
N GLY A 40 1.25 2.22 10.67
CA GLY A 40 -0.07 2.39 11.30
C GLY A 40 -0.13 1.74 12.70
N TRP A 41 0.42 0.54 12.85
CA TRP A 41 0.58 -0.07 14.17
C TRP A 41 1.56 0.70 15.06
N GLY A 42 2.66 1.21 14.49
CA GLY A 42 3.62 2.07 15.17
C GLY A 42 3.01 3.36 15.71
N VAL A 43 1.99 3.94 15.05
CA VAL A 43 1.23 5.08 15.57
C VAL A 43 0.51 4.73 16.88
N LEU A 44 -0.09 3.54 16.96
CA LEU A 44 -0.75 3.07 18.20
C LEU A 44 0.26 2.88 19.33
N LYS A 45 1.42 2.28 19.02
CA LYS A 45 2.50 2.11 20.00
C LYS A 45 3.15 3.42 20.43
N ALA A 46 3.29 4.37 19.52
CA ALA A 46 3.77 5.70 19.85
C ALA A 46 2.84 6.40 20.84
N TRP A 47 1.52 6.25 20.66
CA TRP A 47 0.53 6.78 21.61
C TRP A 47 0.69 6.15 23.00
N GLU A 48 0.80 4.82 23.09
CA GLU A 48 1.07 4.13 24.37
C GLU A 48 2.33 4.71 25.04
N ILE A 49 3.46 4.76 24.34
CA ILE A 49 4.75 5.24 24.85
C ILE A 49 4.68 6.69 25.35
N MET A 50 3.94 7.57 24.64
CA MET A 50 3.79 8.98 25.05
C MET A 50 3.17 9.12 26.44
N PHE A 51 2.23 8.24 26.79
CA PHE A 51 1.46 8.32 28.03
C PHE A 51 1.91 7.35 29.12
N SER A 52 2.69 6.31 28.78
CA SER A 52 3.17 5.32 29.75
C SER A 52 4.66 5.45 30.12
N GLU A 53 5.50 5.98 29.22
CA GLU A 53 6.96 5.95 29.40
C GLU A 53 7.63 7.31 29.17
N THR A 54 7.69 7.77 27.93
CA THR A 54 8.38 9.02 27.58
C THR A 54 7.60 9.81 26.54
N PHE A 55 7.15 10.99 26.91
CA PHE A 55 6.38 11.87 26.02
C PHE A 55 7.17 12.23 24.75
N ILE A 56 8.43 12.66 24.90
CA ILE A 56 9.26 13.09 23.74
C ILE A 56 9.58 11.91 22.81
N GLY A 57 9.93 10.74 23.38
CA GLY A 57 10.23 9.54 22.59
C GLY A 57 9.01 9.07 21.79
N GLY A 58 7.85 9.00 22.46
CA GLY A 58 6.60 8.66 21.80
C GLY A 58 6.18 9.70 20.75
N LEU A 59 6.35 10.99 20.99
CA LEU A 59 6.01 12.05 20.03
C LEU A 59 6.87 11.97 18.77
N LEU A 60 8.18 11.73 18.90
CA LEU A 60 9.07 11.55 17.75
C LEU A 60 8.68 10.32 16.94
N LEU A 61 8.42 9.19 17.61
CA LEU A 61 7.96 7.98 16.94
C LEU A 61 6.62 8.20 16.23
N LEU A 62 5.69 8.91 16.86
CA LEU A 62 4.37 9.24 16.30
C LEU A 62 4.51 10.01 14.98
N ILE A 63 5.34 11.06 14.96
CA ILE A 63 5.56 11.87 13.76
C ILE A 63 6.13 11.03 12.62
N VAL A 64 7.14 10.20 12.91
CA VAL A 64 7.76 9.32 11.91
C VAL A 64 6.74 8.31 11.38
N CYS A 65 6.09 7.56 12.27
CA CYS A 65 5.12 6.54 11.91
C CYS A 65 3.91 7.14 11.17
N ALA A 66 3.36 8.27 11.61
CA ALA A 66 2.24 8.92 10.94
C ALA A 66 2.63 9.37 9.53
N THR A 67 3.83 9.93 9.36
CA THR A 67 4.33 10.36 8.05
C THR A 67 4.47 9.17 7.09
N PHE A 68 5.15 8.10 7.52
CA PHE A 68 5.30 6.89 6.71
C PHE A 68 3.99 6.19 6.43
N ALA A 69 3.07 6.14 7.40
CA ALA A 69 1.74 5.56 7.23
C ALA A 69 0.96 6.29 6.13
N ILE A 70 0.92 7.63 6.15
CA ILE A 70 0.19 8.42 5.15
C ILE A 70 0.76 8.19 3.75
N PHE A 71 2.08 8.30 3.56
CA PHE A 71 2.68 8.14 2.24
C PHE A 71 2.50 6.71 1.71
N SER A 72 2.76 5.72 2.56
CA SER A 72 2.75 4.32 2.14
C SER A 72 1.34 3.77 1.95
N LEU A 73 0.33 4.34 2.61
CA LEU A 73 -1.08 3.98 2.39
C LEU A 73 -1.53 4.37 0.99
N ILE A 74 -1.06 5.50 0.46
CA ILE A 74 -1.37 5.93 -0.91
C ILE A 74 -0.70 5.02 -1.92
N ASP A 75 0.63 4.94 -1.90
CA ASP A 75 1.39 4.19 -2.90
C ASP A 75 1.17 2.67 -2.77
N GLY A 76 0.91 2.19 -1.55
CA GLY A 76 0.66 0.78 -1.27
C GLY A 76 -0.80 0.41 -1.46
N VAL A 77 -1.68 0.85 -0.55
CA VAL A 77 -3.06 0.35 -0.46
C VAL A 77 -3.90 0.87 -1.62
N ILE A 78 -3.91 2.19 -1.83
CA ILE A 78 -4.69 2.80 -2.92
C ILE A 78 -4.10 2.37 -4.27
N GLY A 79 -2.77 2.37 -4.40
CA GLY A 79 -2.05 1.85 -5.56
C GLY A 79 -2.48 0.42 -5.91
N GLN A 80 -2.50 -0.49 -4.93
CA GLN A 80 -2.87 -1.88 -5.16
C GLN A 80 -4.33 -2.09 -5.50
N LEU A 81 -5.25 -1.32 -4.90
CA LEU A 81 -6.67 -1.34 -5.26
C LEU A 81 -6.88 -0.93 -6.71
N ILE A 82 -6.26 0.17 -7.13
CA ILE A 82 -6.34 0.65 -8.51
C ILE A 82 -5.69 -0.34 -9.46
N HIS A 83 -4.56 -0.93 -9.06
CA HIS A 83 -3.89 -1.95 -9.83
C HIS A 83 -4.76 -3.21 -9.99
N ALA A 84 -5.54 -3.61 -8.98
CA ALA A 84 -6.52 -4.68 -9.12
C ALA A 84 -7.61 -4.33 -10.15
N VAL A 85 -8.21 -3.14 -10.05
CA VAL A 85 -9.26 -2.70 -11.00
C VAL A 85 -8.74 -2.61 -12.43
N VAL A 86 -7.57 -2.00 -12.64
CA VAL A 86 -6.94 -1.88 -13.96
C VAL A 86 -6.65 -3.26 -14.53
N ASN A 87 -6.01 -4.15 -13.78
CA ASN A 87 -5.67 -5.46 -14.30
C ASN A 87 -6.92 -6.29 -14.59
N PHE A 88 -7.99 -6.18 -13.80
CA PHE A 88 -9.27 -6.80 -14.09
C PHE A 88 -9.81 -6.42 -15.48
N ILE A 89 -9.74 -5.13 -15.84
CA ILE A 89 -10.12 -4.64 -17.17
C ILE A 89 -9.22 -5.23 -18.26
N PHE A 90 -7.90 -5.28 -18.02
CA PHE A 90 -6.93 -5.79 -18.99
C PHE A 90 -6.94 -7.31 -19.19
N ILE A 91 -7.60 -8.10 -18.33
CA ILE A 91 -7.81 -9.54 -18.55
C ILE A 91 -8.53 -9.81 -19.89
N PHE A 92 -9.38 -8.88 -20.32
CA PHE A 92 -10.11 -9.01 -21.58
C PHE A 92 -9.24 -8.75 -22.82
N ASN A 93 -8.06 -8.13 -22.68
CA ASN A 93 -7.10 -7.96 -23.77
C ASN A 93 -6.28 -9.23 -23.97
N ARG A 94 -6.37 -9.86 -25.16
CA ARG A 94 -5.68 -11.14 -25.46
C ARG A 94 -4.15 -11.06 -25.33
N GLU A 95 -3.53 -9.93 -25.65
CA GLU A 95 -2.06 -9.80 -25.63
C GLU A 95 -1.50 -9.69 -24.22
N GLU A 96 -2.26 -9.06 -23.32
CA GLU A 96 -1.84 -8.75 -21.95
C GLU A 96 -2.45 -9.72 -20.92
N ARG A 97 -3.39 -10.58 -21.32
CA ARG A 97 -4.23 -11.40 -20.43
C ARG A 97 -3.44 -12.15 -19.37
N GLY A 98 -2.36 -12.83 -19.75
CA GLY A 98 -1.56 -13.63 -18.80
C GLY A 98 -0.96 -12.77 -17.68
N TYR A 99 -0.34 -11.66 -18.05
CA TYR A 99 0.25 -10.70 -17.10
C TYR A 99 -0.82 -10.02 -16.26
N ALA A 100 -1.95 -9.66 -16.86
CA ALA A 100 -3.07 -9.03 -16.17
C ALA A 100 -3.71 -9.96 -15.13
N ILE A 101 -3.96 -11.24 -15.46
CA ILE A 101 -4.49 -12.23 -14.51
C ILE A 101 -3.54 -12.40 -13.33
N PHE A 102 -2.24 -12.57 -13.60
CA PHE A 102 -1.26 -12.79 -12.53
C PHE A 102 -1.13 -11.58 -11.62
N ALA A 103 -1.01 -10.38 -12.19
CA ALA A 103 -0.98 -9.12 -11.43
C ALA A 103 -2.26 -8.89 -10.62
N PHE A 104 -3.42 -9.25 -11.16
CA PHE A 104 -4.71 -9.16 -10.46
C PHE A 104 -4.77 -10.09 -9.25
N ILE A 105 -4.34 -11.34 -9.40
CA ILE A 105 -4.28 -12.31 -8.29
C ILE A 105 -3.35 -11.82 -7.19
N ILE A 106 -2.15 -11.34 -7.53
CA ILE A 106 -1.21 -10.76 -6.56
C ILE A 106 -1.85 -9.59 -5.83
N ALA A 107 -2.52 -8.69 -6.56
CA ALA A 107 -3.17 -7.54 -5.97
C ALA A 107 -4.24 -7.95 -4.96
N LEU A 108 -5.14 -8.87 -5.31
CA LEU A 108 -6.15 -9.39 -4.39
C LEU A 108 -5.54 -10.08 -3.16
N LEU A 109 -4.61 -11.00 -3.37
CA LEU A 109 -3.96 -11.73 -2.28
C LEU A 109 -3.26 -10.76 -1.31
N SER A 110 -2.60 -9.73 -1.82
CA SER A 110 -1.94 -8.73 -0.97
C SER A 110 -2.90 -7.86 -0.16
N ILE A 111 -4.06 -7.50 -0.72
CA ILE A 111 -5.09 -6.75 0.02
C ILE A 111 -5.68 -7.62 1.12
N VAL A 112 -5.96 -8.90 0.83
CA VAL A 112 -6.45 -9.84 1.84
C VAL A 112 -5.39 -10.05 2.94
N ALA A 113 -4.13 -10.26 2.56
CA ALA A 113 -3.03 -10.41 3.51
C ALA A 113 -2.88 -9.18 4.41
N MET A 114 -2.98 -7.97 3.85
CA MET A 114 -2.99 -6.72 4.62
C MET A 114 -4.08 -6.72 5.69
N VAL A 115 -5.33 -7.03 5.31
CA VAL A 115 -6.46 -7.06 6.25
C VAL A 115 -6.22 -8.08 7.36
N VAL A 116 -5.76 -9.28 7.02
CA VAL A 116 -5.44 -10.33 8.01
C VAL A 116 -4.37 -9.86 8.99
N VAL A 117 -3.27 -9.28 8.49
CA VAL A 117 -2.19 -8.75 9.34
C VAL A 117 -2.69 -7.61 10.22
N MET A 118 -3.52 -6.70 9.69
CA MET A 118 -4.10 -5.63 10.50
C MET A 118 -4.97 -6.18 11.64
N VAL A 119 -5.81 -7.19 11.38
CA VAL A 119 -6.62 -7.84 12.43
C VAL A 119 -5.74 -8.49 13.49
N ILE A 120 -4.65 -9.15 13.09
CA ILE A 120 -3.70 -9.78 14.03
C ILE A 120 -2.99 -8.72 14.89
N LEU A 121 -2.62 -7.57 14.32
CA LEU A 121 -1.89 -6.52 15.03
C LEU A 121 -2.77 -5.67 15.95
N LEU A 122 -4.08 -5.62 15.69
CA LEU A 122 -5.05 -4.83 16.45
C LEU A 122 -5.75 -5.63 17.56
N ASN A 123 -5.68 -6.96 17.52
CA ASN A 123 -6.13 -7.86 18.59
C ASN A 123 -5.01 -8.08 19.62
#